data_AF-A0A139DBJ2-F1
#
_entry.id   AF-A0A139DBJ2-F1
#
_cell.length_a   1.000
_cell.length_b   1.000
_cell.length_c   1.000
_cell.angle_alpha   90.00
_cell.angle_beta   90.00
_cell.angle_gamma   90.00
#
_symmetry.space_group_name_H-M   'P 1'
#
loop_
_entity.id
_entity.type
_entity.pdbx_description
1 polymer ?
#
loop_
_entity_poly.entity_id
_entity_poly.type
_entity_poly.pdbx_seq_one_letter_code
_entity_poly.pdbx_strand_id
1 'polypeptide(L)'
;LATGLVAGWMPVGVMAQEPTAAPSAAEIDWRPRSELPPEVQERLPAFCEGGYLPPQTDQGPDAASTSDTPLEASSLNARYELDSQLYLQGDVQLRQGNFQASGTEARYNQQTGEVRLQGPLVSRGEGVLLTGQEARYSVDSGRFDVNSATFLLHEAELRGTASSLSRVSENQVLISDGMLTTCGPQQNDWSIVASDIELDRAEGFGTAKHIRLEVLDTPVFYWPYMTFPIDDRRKTGFLYPQFGSSNAGGGAFLATPYYLNLAPHYDATITPQYIHGRGLFTELEGRYLSSLGQSVLQLGYINNDSAYEDEFPGEDGERWGLDFTSRAGFGGGWNGYVDYSVVSDQDYLSDLNRSLDINQTTHLRRRGGVRYSGSDQYVAAYLNGYQTLDEDVLPENKPYDQLPEVIYGGTAQAGWLEANLESQYTWFDRDNDTLTGLEAATGQRLRAIPEVALPMRALWGYSRPSVSLDYTRYELDDYQYNQRDGSFDRSVPVFEWDNGLYFDRRGELFDVPYNQTLEPRLYYAWADADDQSYIPDFDTGLRSFRFDQLFRRNRFTGGQAKADINRDHRNGNR
;
A
#
# COMPACT_ATOMS: atom_id res chain seq x y z
N LEU A 1 -29.02 78.15 -39.09
CA LEU A 1 -28.12 77.32 -38.25
C LEU A 1 -28.81 77.14 -36.92
N ALA A 2 -29.59 76.07 -36.81
CA ALA A 2 -30.40 75.75 -35.64
C ALA A 2 -29.70 74.67 -34.82
N THR A 3 -29.59 74.86 -33.51
CA THR A 3 -29.35 73.77 -32.56
C THR A 3 -29.86 74.23 -31.19
N GLY A 4 -30.91 73.56 -30.73
CA GLY A 4 -31.58 73.78 -29.46
C GLY A 4 -31.16 72.76 -28.41
N LEU A 5 -31.24 73.19 -27.16
CA LEU A 5 -31.07 72.43 -25.93
C LEU A 5 -32.16 71.37 -25.76
N VAL A 6 -31.78 70.16 -25.32
CA VAL A 6 -32.68 69.19 -24.68
C VAL A 6 -32.00 68.63 -23.43
N ALA A 7 -32.72 68.73 -22.31
CA ALA A 7 -32.37 68.18 -21.01
C ALA A 7 -32.71 66.67 -20.96
N GLY A 8 -31.82 65.87 -20.36
CA GLY A 8 -32.01 64.44 -20.13
C GLY A 8 -32.26 64.12 -18.65
N TRP A 9 -33.40 63.49 -18.38
CA TRP A 9 -33.78 62.90 -17.10
C TRP A 9 -32.97 61.62 -16.83
N MET A 10 -32.49 61.43 -15.59
CA MET A 10 -31.97 60.14 -15.11
C MET A 10 -33.07 59.41 -14.33
N PRO A 11 -33.43 58.16 -14.66
CA PRO A 11 -34.25 57.33 -13.80
C PRO A 11 -33.38 56.63 -12.75
N VAL A 12 -33.82 56.68 -11.50
CA VAL A 12 -33.29 55.84 -10.41
C VAL A 12 -33.79 54.42 -10.64
N GLY A 13 -32.91 53.53 -11.08
CA GLY A 13 -33.19 52.10 -11.15
C GLY A 13 -33.15 51.48 -9.75
N VAL A 14 -34.31 51.06 -9.25
CA VAL A 14 -34.40 50.12 -8.14
C VAL A 14 -33.85 48.78 -8.65
N MET A 15 -32.66 48.39 -8.21
CA MET A 15 -32.17 47.03 -8.43
C MET A 15 -33.06 46.08 -7.64
N ALA A 16 -33.87 45.29 -8.37
CA ALA A 16 -34.50 44.12 -7.81
C ALA A 16 -33.39 43.12 -7.46
N GLN A 17 -33.24 42.83 -6.17
CA GLN A 17 -32.38 41.77 -5.67
C GLN A 17 -33.01 40.45 -6.13
N GLU A 18 -32.34 39.72 -7.02
CA GLU A 18 -32.74 38.36 -7.35
C GLU A 18 -32.74 37.51 -6.07
N PRO A 19 -33.73 36.61 -5.87
CA PRO A 19 -33.73 35.71 -4.74
C PRO A 19 -32.47 34.82 -4.83
N THR A 20 -31.53 35.01 -3.91
CA THR A 20 -30.36 34.16 -3.75
C THR A 20 -30.82 32.71 -3.60
N ALA A 21 -30.43 31.84 -4.54
CA ALA A 21 -30.66 30.40 -4.43
C ALA A 21 -30.09 29.91 -3.10
N ALA A 22 -30.79 28.99 -2.44
CA ALA A 22 -30.32 28.41 -1.20
C ALA A 22 -29.00 27.66 -1.43
N PRO A 23 -28.03 27.76 -0.51
CA PRO A 23 -26.73 27.13 -0.68
C PRO A 23 -26.86 25.59 -0.73
N SER A 24 -26.03 24.96 -1.55
CA SER A 24 -25.87 23.51 -1.58
C SER A 24 -25.20 23.00 -0.29
N ALA A 25 -25.33 21.69 -0.02
CA ALA A 25 -24.66 21.04 1.10
C ALA A 25 -23.15 21.32 1.10
N ALA A 26 -22.50 21.23 -0.05
CA ALA A 26 -21.08 21.52 -0.20
C ALA A 26 -20.71 22.97 0.16
N GLU A 27 -21.52 23.95 -0.28
CA GLU A 27 -21.24 25.38 -0.03
C GLU A 27 -21.36 25.78 1.45
N ILE A 28 -22.16 25.07 2.24
CA ILE A 28 -22.35 25.38 3.66
C ILE A 28 -21.06 25.13 4.46
N ASP A 29 -20.38 24.01 4.21
CA ASP A 29 -19.23 23.55 5.01
C ASP A 29 -17.88 23.68 4.31
N TRP A 30 -17.83 24.23 3.09
CA TRP A 30 -16.58 24.49 2.38
C TRP A 30 -15.73 25.56 3.07
N ARG A 31 -14.44 25.28 3.24
CA ARG A 31 -13.45 26.24 3.75
C ARG A 31 -12.20 26.25 2.86
N PRO A 32 -11.62 27.43 2.58
CA PRO A 32 -10.31 27.52 1.93
C PRO A 32 -9.24 26.77 2.72
N ARG A 33 -8.23 26.22 2.03
CA ARG A 33 -7.17 25.42 2.66
C ARG A 33 -6.46 26.15 3.80
N SER A 34 -6.30 27.46 3.69
CA SER A 34 -5.70 28.31 4.73
C SER A 34 -6.48 28.37 6.04
N GLU A 35 -7.78 28.04 6.01
CA GLU A 35 -8.66 28.07 7.18
C GLU A 35 -8.86 26.68 7.80
N LEU A 36 -8.32 25.63 7.20
CA LEU A 36 -8.43 24.26 7.69
C LEU A 36 -7.41 23.96 8.79
N PRO A 37 -7.73 23.06 9.75
CA PRO A 37 -6.74 22.55 10.69
C PRO A 37 -5.58 21.83 9.98
N PRO A 38 -4.33 21.87 10.52
CA PRO A 38 -3.17 21.21 9.89
C PRO A 38 -3.39 19.73 9.58
N GLU A 39 -4.06 19.00 10.48
CA GLU A 39 -4.40 17.58 10.30
C GLU A 39 -5.29 17.33 9.07
N VAL A 40 -6.19 18.27 8.75
CA VAL A 40 -7.03 18.18 7.55
C VAL A 40 -6.22 18.57 6.32
N GLN A 41 -5.35 19.58 6.42
CA GLN A 41 -4.49 20.01 5.32
C GLN A 41 -3.52 18.92 4.86
N GLU A 42 -3.00 18.09 5.77
CA GLU A 42 -2.08 16.99 5.42
C GLU A 42 -2.76 15.85 4.63
N ARG A 43 -4.08 15.67 4.80
CA ARG A 43 -4.87 14.67 4.06
C ARG A 43 -5.25 15.14 2.66
N LEU A 44 -5.30 16.46 2.45
CA LEU A 44 -5.71 17.07 1.20
C LEU A 44 -4.57 17.07 0.17
N PRO A 45 -4.80 16.58 -1.06
CA PRO A 45 -3.84 16.72 -2.16
C PRO A 45 -3.40 18.17 -2.36
N ALA A 46 -2.16 18.38 -2.79
CA ALA A 46 -1.57 19.72 -2.91
C ALA A 46 -2.34 20.65 -3.88
N PHE A 47 -3.09 20.10 -4.83
CA PHE A 47 -3.89 20.84 -5.80
C PHE A 47 -5.28 21.25 -5.27
N CYS A 48 -5.72 20.74 -4.11
CA CYS A 48 -7.02 21.12 -3.54
C CYS A 48 -6.93 22.50 -2.86
N GLU A 49 -7.76 23.44 -3.33
CA GLU A 49 -7.84 24.82 -2.83
C GLU A 49 -8.53 24.94 -1.45
N GLY A 50 -9.21 23.88 -1.01
CA GLY A 50 -9.98 23.83 0.23
C GLY A 50 -10.51 22.44 0.53
N GLY A 51 -11.35 22.35 1.55
CA GLY A 51 -11.94 21.11 2.05
C GLY A 51 -13.18 21.39 2.89
N TYR A 52 -13.83 20.33 3.36
CA TYR A 52 -15.08 20.43 4.09
C TYR A 52 -14.86 20.28 5.59
N LEU A 53 -15.33 21.25 6.37
CA LEU A 53 -15.21 21.22 7.83
C LEU A 53 -16.62 21.17 8.45
N PRO A 54 -17.01 20.05 9.10
CA PRO A 54 -18.28 20.01 9.79
C PRO A 54 -18.25 21.00 10.97
N PRO A 55 -19.39 21.59 11.36
CA PRO A 55 -19.47 22.45 12.54
C PRO A 55 -19.02 21.65 13.78
N GLN A 56 -18.18 22.26 14.61
CA GLN A 56 -17.80 21.66 15.90
C GLN A 56 -19.04 21.56 16.78
N THR A 57 -19.52 20.33 17.02
CA THR A 57 -20.54 20.07 18.01
C THR A 57 -19.88 20.01 19.39
N ASP A 58 -20.35 20.81 20.35
CA ASP A 58 -19.90 20.80 21.76
C ASP A 58 -20.17 19.47 22.51
N GLN A 59 -20.63 18.42 21.82
CA GLN A 59 -20.93 17.12 22.40
C GLN A 59 -19.91 16.07 21.94
N GLY A 60 -19.26 15.44 22.91
CA GLY A 60 -18.26 14.39 22.71
C GLY A 60 -18.85 13.12 22.04
N PRO A 61 -17.99 12.15 21.72
CA PRO A 61 -18.32 11.00 20.85
C PRO A 61 -19.36 10.00 21.40
N ASP A 62 -19.88 10.20 22.62
CA ASP A 62 -20.80 9.28 23.31
C ASP A 62 -22.29 9.74 23.29
N ALA A 63 -22.71 10.53 22.31
CA ALA A 63 -24.13 10.87 22.15
C ALA A 63 -24.92 9.63 21.67
N ALA A 64 -25.80 9.14 22.54
CA ALA A 64 -26.59 7.91 22.41
C ALA A 64 -27.26 7.72 21.02
N SER A 65 -27.43 6.45 20.63
CA SER A 65 -28.14 6.02 19.42
C SER A 65 -29.50 6.70 19.28
N THR A 66 -29.80 7.15 18.06
CA THR A 66 -30.96 7.98 17.67
C THR A 66 -32.35 7.41 18.00
N SER A 67 -32.47 6.11 18.34
CA SER A 67 -33.78 5.44 18.49
C SER A 67 -34.54 5.75 19.79
N ASP A 68 -33.85 6.06 20.89
CA ASP A 68 -34.49 6.18 22.22
C ASP A 68 -34.65 7.64 22.71
N THR A 69 -34.11 8.61 21.98
CA THR A 69 -34.28 10.03 22.30
C THR A 69 -35.55 10.61 21.66
N PRO A 70 -36.35 11.42 22.40
CA PRO A 70 -37.50 12.08 21.82
C PRO A 70 -37.09 13.08 20.73
N LEU A 71 -37.94 13.23 19.70
CA LEU A 71 -37.81 14.28 18.69
C LEU A 71 -38.22 15.62 19.31
N GLU A 72 -37.29 16.57 19.34
CA GLU A 72 -37.55 17.96 19.71
C GLU A 72 -37.86 18.77 18.44
N ALA A 73 -38.90 19.60 18.50
CA ALA A 73 -39.27 20.50 17.42
C ALA A 73 -39.51 21.92 17.95
N SER A 74 -38.91 22.92 17.33
CA SER A 74 -39.11 24.34 17.64
C SER A 74 -39.37 25.15 16.38
N SER A 75 -40.15 26.22 16.52
CA SER A 75 -40.44 27.20 15.45
C SER A 75 -40.88 28.53 16.05
N LEU A 76 -40.94 29.57 15.22
CA LEU A 76 -41.48 30.88 15.61
C LEU A 76 -42.99 30.82 15.89
N ASN A 77 -43.73 30.07 15.07
CA ASN A 77 -45.15 29.85 15.25
C ASN A 77 -45.47 28.35 15.24
N ALA A 78 -46.30 27.92 16.18
CA ALA A 78 -46.78 26.54 16.26
C ALA A 78 -48.30 26.54 16.45
N ARG A 79 -49.00 25.77 15.61
CA ARG A 79 -50.43 25.50 15.72
C ARG A 79 -50.63 24.00 15.84
N TYR A 80 -51.19 23.58 16.97
CA TYR A 80 -51.56 22.19 17.22
C TYR A 80 -53.07 22.04 17.20
N GLU A 81 -53.56 21.18 16.30
CA GLU A 81 -54.95 20.76 16.26
C GLU A 81 -55.03 19.32 16.77
N LEU A 82 -55.74 19.13 17.89
CA LEU A 82 -55.92 17.81 18.52
C LEU A 82 -56.42 16.80 17.48
N ASP A 83 -55.80 15.62 17.47
CA ASP A 83 -56.16 14.47 16.61
C ASP A 83 -56.19 14.76 15.09
N SER A 84 -55.54 15.85 14.66
CA SER A 84 -55.56 16.31 13.27
C SER A 84 -54.14 16.56 12.77
N GLN A 85 -53.53 17.69 13.15
CA GLN A 85 -52.26 18.13 12.59
C GLN A 85 -51.46 19.02 13.53
N LEU A 86 -50.13 18.92 13.44
CA LEU A 86 -49.18 19.89 13.98
C LEU A 86 -48.62 20.70 12.82
N TYR A 87 -48.73 22.03 12.90
CA TYR A 87 -48.22 22.98 11.92
C TYR A 87 -47.19 23.89 12.58
N LEU A 88 -45.96 23.87 12.08
CA LEU A 88 -44.83 24.69 12.53
C LEU A 88 -44.43 25.62 11.39
N GLN A 89 -44.25 26.91 11.68
CA GLN A 89 -43.91 27.91 10.67
C GLN A 89 -42.88 28.92 11.19
N GLY A 90 -41.89 29.20 10.35
CA GLY A 90 -40.80 30.13 10.61
C GLY A 90 -39.71 29.51 11.47
N ASP A 91 -38.49 29.44 10.93
CA ASP A 91 -37.30 28.85 11.57
C ASP A 91 -37.59 27.52 12.26
N VAL A 92 -38.09 26.56 11.48
CA VAL A 92 -38.39 25.24 11.99
C VAL A 92 -37.07 24.49 12.21
N GLN A 93 -36.88 23.99 13.42
CA GLN A 93 -35.73 23.19 13.83
C GLN A 93 -36.23 21.90 14.44
N LEU A 94 -35.73 20.77 13.94
CA LEU A 94 -36.02 19.41 14.38
C LEU A 94 -34.72 18.78 14.87
N ARG A 95 -34.74 18.14 16.04
CA ARG A 95 -33.55 17.53 16.63
C ARG A 95 -33.88 16.20 17.31
N GLN A 96 -33.10 15.16 17.03
CA GLN A 96 -33.21 13.87 17.68
C GLN A 96 -31.81 13.23 17.80
N GLY A 97 -31.26 13.20 19.01
CA GLY A 97 -29.87 12.78 19.22
C GLY A 97 -28.91 13.63 18.38
N ASN A 98 -28.12 12.97 17.51
CA ASN A 98 -27.18 13.62 16.57
C ASN A 98 -27.84 14.11 15.27
N PHE A 99 -29.09 13.73 15.02
CA PHE A 99 -29.83 14.16 13.85
C PHE A 99 -30.39 15.58 14.07
N GLN A 100 -30.19 16.45 13.09
CA GLN A 100 -30.74 17.81 13.07
C GLN A 100 -31.31 18.10 11.69
N ALA A 101 -32.49 18.69 11.62
CA ALA A 101 -33.07 19.18 10.37
C ALA A 101 -33.73 20.54 10.56
N SER A 102 -33.58 21.41 9.58
CA SER A 102 -34.15 22.76 9.58
C SER A 102 -34.95 23.03 8.30
N GLY A 103 -35.92 23.93 8.39
CA GLY A 103 -36.74 24.35 7.25
C GLY A 103 -37.61 25.57 7.57
N THR A 104 -38.44 25.97 6.61
CA THR A 104 -39.32 27.15 6.76
C THR A 104 -40.69 26.79 7.33
N GLU A 105 -41.17 25.58 7.04
CA GLU A 105 -42.47 25.09 7.47
C GLU A 105 -42.41 23.57 7.67
N ALA A 106 -43.02 23.06 8.75
CA ALA A 106 -43.25 21.64 8.95
C ALA A 106 -44.71 21.34 9.25
N ARG A 107 -45.22 20.27 8.65
CA ARG A 107 -46.57 19.75 8.90
C ARG A 107 -46.47 18.30 9.30
N TYR A 108 -47.12 17.93 10.39
CA TYR A 108 -47.29 16.54 10.79
C TYR A 108 -48.78 16.21 10.84
N ASN A 109 -49.22 15.27 10.01
CA ASN A 109 -50.58 14.75 9.98
C ASN A 109 -50.66 13.53 10.89
N GLN A 110 -51.42 13.65 11.99
CA GLN A 110 -51.56 12.58 13.00
C GLN A 110 -52.36 11.38 12.50
N GLN A 111 -53.23 11.56 11.50
CA GLN A 111 -54.06 10.48 10.95
C GLN A 111 -53.30 9.60 9.96
N THR A 112 -52.38 10.18 9.19
CA THR A 112 -51.60 9.47 8.17
C THR A 112 -50.16 9.16 8.59
N GLY A 113 -49.71 9.72 9.73
CA GLY A 113 -48.32 9.61 10.16
C GLY A 113 -47.33 10.35 9.24
N GLU A 114 -47.80 11.24 8.37
CA GLU A 114 -46.96 11.94 7.38
C GLU A 114 -46.40 13.25 7.96
N VAL A 115 -45.08 13.40 7.91
CA VAL A 115 -44.35 14.65 8.19
C VAL A 115 -43.89 15.23 6.86
N ARG A 116 -44.21 16.50 6.60
CA ARG A 116 -43.68 17.28 5.48
C ARG A 116 -42.87 18.44 6.00
N LEU A 117 -41.65 18.60 5.51
CA LEU A 117 -40.77 19.73 5.81
C LEU A 117 -40.51 20.48 4.51
N GLN A 118 -40.87 21.75 4.47
CA GLN A 118 -40.61 22.63 3.33
C GLN A 118 -39.33 23.44 3.55
N GLY A 119 -38.57 23.57 2.47
CA GLY A 119 -37.25 24.15 2.46
C GLY A 119 -37.22 25.68 2.32
N PRO A 120 -36.00 26.25 2.17
CA PRO A 120 -34.73 25.53 2.03
C PRO A 120 -34.42 24.67 3.25
N LEU A 121 -34.31 23.35 3.03
CA LEU A 121 -34.11 22.39 4.11
C LEU A 121 -32.63 22.09 4.25
N VAL A 122 -32.16 21.95 5.48
CA VAL A 122 -30.80 21.53 5.80
C VAL A 122 -30.89 20.45 6.87
N SER A 123 -30.34 19.28 6.58
CA SER A 123 -30.36 18.11 7.45
C SER A 123 -28.93 17.61 7.68
N ARG A 124 -28.61 17.25 8.92
CA ARG A 124 -27.29 16.81 9.38
C ARG A 124 -27.42 15.53 10.22
N GLY A 125 -26.53 14.58 10.00
CA GLY A 125 -26.38 13.38 10.82
C GLY A 125 -25.26 12.48 10.34
N GLU A 126 -24.52 11.86 11.27
CA GLU A 126 -23.49 10.83 10.99
C GLU A 126 -22.50 11.21 9.87
N GLY A 127 -21.99 12.46 9.88
CA GLY A 127 -21.03 12.93 8.86
C GLY A 127 -21.63 13.26 7.50
N VAL A 128 -22.96 13.20 7.36
CA VAL A 128 -23.70 13.58 6.15
C VAL A 128 -24.40 14.93 6.36
N LEU A 129 -24.29 15.80 5.37
CA LEU A 129 -25.09 17.02 5.23
C LEU A 129 -25.94 16.90 3.97
N LEU A 130 -27.24 17.14 4.11
CA LEU A 130 -28.23 17.05 3.04
C LEU A 130 -29.01 18.37 2.97
N THR A 131 -29.22 18.91 1.77
CA THR A 131 -30.14 20.01 1.53
C THR A 131 -31.16 19.65 0.45
N GLY A 132 -32.25 20.42 0.37
CA GLY A 132 -33.34 20.17 -0.58
C GLY A 132 -34.47 21.19 -0.49
N GLN A 133 -35.50 21.00 -1.32
CA GLN A 133 -36.66 21.91 -1.37
C GLN A 133 -37.86 21.42 -0.57
N GLU A 134 -38.09 20.12 -0.55
CA GLU A 134 -39.19 19.48 0.19
C GLU A 134 -38.71 18.10 0.65
N ALA A 135 -39.01 17.77 1.91
CA ALA A 135 -38.82 16.44 2.46
C ALA A 135 -40.16 15.90 2.97
N ARG A 136 -40.42 14.62 2.69
CA ARG A 136 -41.56 13.87 3.22
C ARG A 136 -41.04 12.68 4.01
N TYR A 137 -41.63 12.45 5.17
CA TYR A 137 -41.29 11.34 6.06
C TYR A 137 -42.57 10.67 6.54
N SER A 138 -42.62 9.34 6.49
CA SER A 138 -43.71 8.54 7.06
C SER A 138 -43.24 7.92 8.36
N VAL A 139 -43.88 8.28 9.47
CA VAL A 139 -43.57 7.75 10.81
C VAL A 139 -43.83 6.24 10.88
N ASP A 140 -44.88 5.76 10.20
CA ASP A 140 -45.28 4.34 10.25
C ASP A 140 -44.32 3.43 9.46
N SER A 141 -43.84 3.88 8.29
CA SER A 141 -43.00 3.06 7.40
C SER A 141 -41.51 3.39 7.50
N GLY A 142 -41.14 4.50 8.12
CA GLY A 142 -39.78 5.03 8.13
C GLY A 142 -39.30 5.53 6.75
N ARG A 143 -40.20 5.59 5.75
CA ARG A 143 -39.91 6.09 4.41
C ARG A 143 -39.60 7.58 4.44
N PHE A 144 -38.56 7.98 3.74
CA PHE A 144 -38.11 9.36 3.63
C PHE A 144 -37.86 9.70 2.16
N ASP A 145 -38.41 10.81 1.67
CA ASP A 145 -38.25 11.28 0.29
C ASP A 145 -37.83 12.75 0.30
N VAL A 146 -36.81 13.12 -0.46
CA VAL A 146 -36.32 14.49 -0.65
C VAL A 146 -36.21 14.82 -2.12
N ASN A 147 -36.75 15.97 -2.53
CA ASN A 147 -36.64 16.47 -3.90
C ASN A 147 -35.55 17.53 -4.03
N SER A 148 -34.90 17.54 -5.20
CA SER A 148 -33.81 18.47 -5.53
C SER A 148 -32.72 18.45 -4.46
N ALA A 149 -32.28 17.25 -4.11
CA ALA A 149 -31.35 17.02 -3.03
C ALA A 149 -29.93 17.41 -3.43
N THR A 150 -29.20 18.03 -2.52
CA THR A 150 -27.74 18.08 -2.59
C THR A 150 -27.17 17.48 -1.32
N PHE A 151 -26.07 16.74 -1.42
CA PHE A 151 -25.47 16.04 -0.29
C PHE A 151 -23.96 16.21 -0.23
N LEU A 152 -23.42 16.10 0.97
CA LEU A 152 -22.00 16.14 1.28
C LEU A 152 -21.69 15.04 2.30
N LEU A 153 -20.70 14.19 1.96
CA LEU A 153 -20.10 13.20 2.83
C LEU A 153 -18.73 13.73 3.28
N HIS A 154 -18.59 14.06 4.57
CA HIS A 154 -17.40 14.74 5.07
C HIS A 154 -16.14 13.87 5.01
N GLU A 155 -16.24 12.59 5.40
CA GLU A 155 -15.08 11.70 5.48
C GLU A 155 -14.47 11.40 4.10
N ALA A 156 -15.32 11.24 3.09
CA ALA A 156 -14.89 10.96 1.71
C ALA A 156 -14.62 12.21 0.87
N GLU A 157 -14.81 13.42 1.44
CA GLU A 157 -14.81 14.71 0.72
C GLU A 157 -15.64 14.70 -0.57
N LEU A 158 -16.76 13.98 -0.53
CA LEU A 158 -17.60 13.71 -1.68
C LEU A 158 -18.88 14.52 -1.60
N ARG A 159 -19.17 15.28 -2.65
CA ARG A 159 -20.44 16.00 -2.80
C ARG A 159 -21.24 15.46 -3.98
N GLY A 160 -22.53 15.71 -3.95
CA GLY A 160 -23.39 15.35 -5.06
C GLY A 160 -24.74 16.04 -5.08
N THR A 161 -25.46 15.82 -6.16
CA THR A 161 -26.82 16.29 -6.37
C THR A 161 -27.69 15.13 -6.85
N ALA A 162 -29.00 15.25 -6.63
CA ALA A 162 -29.98 14.28 -7.11
C ALA A 162 -31.32 14.97 -7.38
N SER A 163 -32.04 14.52 -8.42
CA SER A 163 -33.40 15.00 -8.66
C SER A 163 -34.34 14.54 -7.53
N SER A 164 -34.15 13.31 -7.06
CA SER A 164 -34.80 12.79 -5.85
C SER A 164 -33.93 11.80 -5.10
N LEU A 165 -34.10 11.76 -3.78
CA LEU A 165 -33.49 10.78 -2.87
C LEU A 165 -34.59 10.20 -1.99
N SER A 166 -34.76 8.88 -2.05
CA SER A 166 -35.81 8.15 -1.35
C SER A 166 -35.24 7.00 -0.54
N ARG A 167 -35.29 7.08 0.79
CA ARG A 167 -35.11 5.90 1.65
C ARG A 167 -36.45 5.19 1.76
N VAL A 168 -36.60 4.07 1.04
CA VAL A 168 -37.86 3.31 0.98
C VAL A 168 -38.01 2.30 2.12
N SER A 169 -36.89 1.87 2.72
CA SER A 169 -36.82 1.05 3.93
C SER A 169 -35.51 1.34 4.69
N GLU A 170 -35.30 0.77 5.88
CA GLU A 170 -34.05 0.96 6.65
C GLU A 170 -32.78 0.62 5.84
N ASN A 171 -32.87 -0.36 4.94
CA ASN A 171 -31.73 -0.87 4.19
C ASN A 171 -31.68 -0.42 2.74
N GLN A 172 -32.68 0.28 2.21
CA GLN A 172 -32.77 0.60 0.79
C GLN A 172 -32.94 2.09 0.54
N VAL A 173 -31.99 2.67 -0.20
CA VAL A 173 -32.02 4.06 -0.67
C VAL A 173 -32.02 4.08 -2.18
N LEU A 174 -32.93 4.84 -2.78
CA LEU A 174 -33.05 5.08 -4.21
C LEU A 174 -32.68 6.54 -4.49
N ILE A 175 -31.86 6.78 -5.50
CA ILE A 175 -31.44 8.10 -5.94
C ILE A 175 -31.68 8.18 -7.44
N SER A 176 -32.40 9.22 -7.88
CA SER A 176 -32.66 9.48 -9.29
C SER A 176 -31.84 10.68 -9.77
N ASP A 177 -31.32 10.58 -10.99
CA ASP A 177 -30.47 11.57 -11.64
C ASP A 177 -29.36 12.08 -10.70
N GLY A 178 -28.60 11.14 -10.16
CA GLY A 178 -27.53 11.40 -9.21
C GLY A 178 -26.26 11.85 -9.92
N MET A 179 -25.61 12.87 -9.37
CA MET A 179 -24.27 13.31 -9.76
C MET A 179 -23.38 13.33 -8.52
N LEU A 180 -22.12 12.88 -8.66
CA LEU A 180 -21.12 12.92 -7.61
C LEU A 180 -19.79 13.46 -8.12
N THR A 181 -19.06 14.15 -7.25
CA THR A 181 -17.69 14.62 -7.49
C THR A 181 -16.96 14.89 -6.17
N THR A 182 -15.63 14.85 -6.19
CA THR A 182 -14.76 15.27 -5.07
C THR A 182 -14.20 16.69 -5.26
N CYS A 183 -14.49 17.32 -6.41
CA CYS A 183 -14.11 18.71 -6.65
C CYS A 183 -14.82 19.66 -5.67
N GLY A 184 -14.19 20.81 -5.41
CA GLY A 184 -14.78 21.86 -4.60
C GLY A 184 -16.12 22.37 -5.15
N PRO A 185 -16.89 23.13 -4.35
CA PRO A 185 -18.14 23.73 -4.83
C PRO A 185 -17.89 24.61 -6.06
N GLN A 186 -18.86 24.61 -6.98
CA GLN A 186 -18.82 25.37 -8.26
C GLN A 186 -17.72 24.96 -9.25
N GLN A 187 -16.98 23.87 -8.98
CA GLN A 187 -16.00 23.28 -9.89
C GLN A 187 -16.37 21.83 -10.18
N ASN A 188 -16.50 21.45 -11.45
CA ASN A 188 -16.79 20.08 -11.86
C ASN A 188 -15.79 19.63 -12.93
N ASP A 189 -14.49 19.62 -12.61
CA ASP A 189 -13.47 19.15 -13.57
C ASP A 189 -13.74 17.70 -13.99
N TRP A 190 -14.28 16.91 -13.06
CA TRP A 190 -14.87 15.61 -13.34
C TRP A 190 -16.12 15.38 -12.50
N SER A 191 -17.03 14.56 -13.00
CA SER A 191 -18.15 14.03 -12.24
C SER A 191 -18.58 12.66 -12.74
N ILE A 192 -19.23 11.88 -11.88
CA ILE A 192 -19.93 10.66 -12.27
C ILE A 192 -21.43 10.93 -12.15
N VAL A 193 -22.17 10.68 -13.24
CA VAL A 193 -23.61 10.90 -13.32
C VAL A 193 -24.30 9.56 -13.62
N ALA A 194 -25.39 9.26 -12.92
CA ALA A 194 -26.19 8.05 -13.15
C ALA A 194 -27.69 8.39 -13.08
N SER A 195 -28.51 7.74 -13.91
CA SER A 195 -29.96 7.97 -13.91
C SER A 195 -30.64 7.34 -12.69
N ASP A 196 -30.16 6.16 -12.28
CA ASP A 196 -30.75 5.37 -11.21
C ASP A 196 -29.62 4.80 -10.36
N ILE A 197 -29.64 5.09 -9.07
CA ILE A 197 -28.73 4.52 -8.08
C ILE A 197 -29.56 3.90 -6.96
N GLU A 198 -29.27 2.66 -6.63
CA GLU A 198 -29.89 1.90 -5.55
C GLU A 198 -28.81 1.49 -4.56
N LEU A 199 -28.95 1.85 -3.30
CA LEU A 199 -28.04 1.47 -2.23
C LEU A 199 -28.72 0.45 -1.33
N ASP A 200 -28.17 -0.76 -1.28
CA ASP A 200 -28.62 -1.84 -0.38
C ASP A 200 -27.62 -2.02 0.77
N ARG A 201 -27.99 -1.53 1.94
CA ARG A 201 -27.20 -1.63 3.19
C ARG A 201 -27.20 -3.04 3.76
N ALA A 202 -28.24 -3.83 3.51
CA ALA A 202 -28.29 -5.22 3.98
C ALA A 202 -27.28 -6.07 3.22
N GLU A 203 -27.11 -5.85 1.91
CA GLU A 203 -26.10 -6.52 1.11
C GLU A 203 -24.71 -5.86 1.17
N GLY A 204 -24.64 -4.54 1.41
CA GLY A 204 -23.39 -3.79 1.45
C GLY A 204 -22.95 -3.26 0.09
N PHE A 205 -23.90 -3.13 -0.84
CA PHE A 205 -23.60 -2.75 -2.23
C PHE A 205 -24.56 -1.68 -2.75
N GLY A 206 -24.00 -0.76 -3.54
CA GLY A 206 -24.74 0.14 -4.41
C GLY A 206 -24.76 -0.36 -5.84
N THR A 207 -25.85 -0.11 -6.55
CA THR A 207 -26.04 -0.42 -7.96
C THR A 207 -26.39 0.87 -8.69
N ALA A 208 -25.70 1.18 -9.78
CA ALA A 208 -25.97 2.36 -10.60
C ALA A 208 -26.20 1.96 -12.08
N LYS A 209 -27.12 2.66 -12.74
CA LYS A 209 -27.47 2.46 -14.16
C LYS A 209 -27.23 3.72 -14.98
N HIS A 210 -26.90 3.51 -16.26
CA HIS A 210 -26.62 4.57 -17.23
C HIS A 210 -25.59 5.58 -16.73
N ILE A 211 -24.49 5.05 -16.21
CA ILE A 211 -23.41 5.80 -15.59
C ILE A 211 -22.61 6.48 -16.70
N ARG A 212 -22.29 7.75 -16.50
CA ARG A 212 -21.41 8.53 -17.36
C ARG A 212 -20.30 9.14 -16.52
N LEU A 213 -19.07 8.98 -16.99
CA LEU A 213 -17.97 9.82 -16.53
C LEU A 213 -18.00 11.08 -17.40
N GLU A 214 -18.18 12.23 -16.77
CA GLU A 214 -18.18 13.54 -17.42
C GLU A 214 -16.90 14.27 -17.00
N VAL A 215 -16.14 14.76 -17.98
CA VAL A 215 -15.01 15.68 -17.76
C VAL A 215 -15.52 17.06 -18.16
N LEU A 216 -15.53 18.00 -17.21
CA LEU A 216 -16.37 19.18 -17.30
C LEU A 216 -17.83 18.74 -17.56
N ASP A 217 -18.47 19.32 -18.58
CA ASP A 217 -19.84 18.97 -18.99
C ASP A 217 -19.88 17.96 -20.16
N THR A 218 -18.74 17.31 -20.48
CA THR A 218 -18.63 16.39 -21.64
C THR A 218 -18.54 14.93 -21.18
N PRO A 219 -19.48 14.05 -21.57
CA PRO A 219 -19.40 12.63 -21.26
C PRO A 219 -18.27 11.97 -22.07
N VAL A 220 -17.28 11.41 -21.37
CA VAL A 220 -16.12 10.73 -21.97
C VAL A 220 -16.23 9.22 -21.92
N PHE A 221 -17.02 8.66 -20.99
CA PHE A 221 -17.21 7.22 -20.86
C PHE A 221 -18.63 6.89 -20.39
N TYR A 222 -19.17 5.76 -20.85
CA TYR A 222 -20.50 5.26 -20.47
C TYR A 222 -20.46 3.80 -20.01
N TRP A 223 -21.11 3.50 -18.88
CA TRP A 223 -21.40 2.14 -18.43
C TRP A 223 -22.91 1.94 -18.26
N PRO A 224 -23.50 0.87 -18.82
CA PRO A 224 -24.94 0.61 -18.67
C PRO A 224 -25.32 0.26 -17.24
N TYR A 225 -24.44 -0.40 -16.51
CA TYR A 225 -24.67 -0.93 -15.17
C TYR A 225 -23.34 -1.11 -14.43
N MET A 226 -23.29 -0.73 -13.15
CA MET A 226 -22.17 -1.02 -12.25
C MET A 226 -22.69 -1.31 -10.85
N THR A 227 -21.98 -2.16 -10.12
CA THR A 227 -22.17 -2.36 -8.68
C THR A 227 -20.89 -1.98 -7.95
N PHE A 228 -21.00 -1.29 -6.82
CA PHE A 228 -19.89 -0.83 -5.99
C PHE A 228 -20.15 -1.16 -4.52
N PRO A 229 -19.11 -1.48 -3.72
CA PRO A 229 -19.26 -1.66 -2.28
C PRO A 229 -19.62 -0.33 -1.61
N ILE A 230 -20.49 -0.39 -0.59
CA ILE A 230 -20.76 0.74 0.33
C ILE A 230 -20.23 0.47 1.74
N ASP A 231 -19.62 -0.70 1.97
CA ASP A 231 -18.87 -1.09 3.16
C ASP A 231 -17.72 -2.04 2.81
N ASP A 232 -17.02 -2.60 3.80
CA ASP A 232 -15.82 -3.43 3.63
C ASP A 232 -16.08 -4.86 3.10
N ARG A 233 -17.33 -5.20 2.76
CA ARG A 233 -17.65 -6.55 2.26
C ARG A 233 -17.11 -6.77 0.86
N ARG A 234 -16.50 -7.94 0.66
CA ARG A 234 -15.92 -8.37 -0.61
C ARG A 234 -16.99 -8.92 -1.55
N LYS A 235 -17.00 -8.49 -2.81
CA LYS A 235 -17.90 -9.00 -3.85
C LYS A 235 -17.16 -9.30 -5.14
N THR A 236 -17.51 -10.44 -5.72
CA THR A 236 -17.09 -10.84 -7.06
C THR A 236 -17.61 -9.86 -8.10
N GLY A 237 -16.76 -9.40 -9.01
CA GLY A 237 -17.14 -8.47 -10.06
C GLY A 237 -15.96 -7.84 -10.78
N PHE A 238 -16.27 -6.98 -11.74
CA PHE A 238 -15.26 -6.16 -12.41
C PHE A 238 -14.68 -5.12 -11.44
N LEU A 239 -13.37 -5.03 -11.41
CA LEU A 239 -12.66 -3.88 -10.85
C LEU A 239 -12.60 -2.77 -11.90
N TYR A 240 -12.09 -1.61 -11.50
CA TYR A 240 -11.88 -0.51 -12.44
C TYR A 240 -10.92 -0.95 -13.57
N PRO A 241 -11.29 -0.70 -14.83
CA PRO A 241 -10.40 -0.98 -15.95
C PRO A 241 -9.16 -0.10 -15.85
N GLN A 242 -8.02 -0.64 -16.25
CA GLN A 242 -6.77 0.10 -16.33
C GLN A 242 -6.44 0.33 -17.80
N PHE A 243 -6.03 1.54 -18.13
CA PHE A 243 -5.58 1.86 -19.48
C PHE A 243 -4.37 2.77 -19.39
N GLY A 244 -3.53 2.73 -20.41
CA GLY A 244 -2.33 3.53 -20.47
C GLY A 244 -1.63 3.33 -21.79
N SER A 245 -0.48 3.97 -21.93
CA SER A 245 0.45 3.74 -23.02
C SER A 245 1.85 3.58 -22.45
N SER A 246 2.68 2.80 -23.13
CA SER A 246 4.07 2.59 -22.72
C SER A 246 5.04 2.80 -23.86
N ASN A 247 6.22 3.30 -23.48
CA ASN A 247 7.38 3.38 -24.35
C ASN A 247 8.19 2.07 -24.35
N ALA A 248 8.26 1.37 -23.21
CA ALA A 248 8.85 0.03 -23.14
C ALA A 248 7.84 -0.98 -23.69
N GLY A 249 8.17 -1.71 -24.75
CA GLY A 249 7.32 -2.73 -25.37
C GLY A 249 6.22 -2.24 -26.33
N GLY A 250 5.95 -0.93 -26.39
CA GLY A 250 5.02 -0.32 -27.34
C GLY A 250 3.52 -0.49 -27.04
N GLY A 251 2.74 0.52 -27.45
CA GLY A 251 1.29 0.42 -27.56
C GLY A 251 0.48 0.98 -26.39
N ALA A 252 -0.75 1.38 -26.71
CA ALA A 252 -1.79 1.58 -25.70
C ALA A 252 -2.30 0.23 -25.21
N PHE A 253 -2.68 0.13 -23.94
CA PHE A 253 -3.28 -1.08 -23.38
C PHE A 253 -4.61 -0.78 -22.69
N LEU A 254 -5.46 -1.80 -22.61
CA LEU A 254 -6.68 -1.81 -21.83
C LEU A 254 -6.77 -3.15 -21.07
N ALA A 255 -6.74 -3.10 -19.75
CA ALA A 255 -6.92 -4.22 -18.85
C ALA A 255 -8.27 -4.12 -18.13
N THR A 256 -8.96 -5.25 -17.97
CA THR A 256 -10.27 -5.32 -17.33
C THR A 256 -10.28 -6.38 -16.21
N PRO A 257 -9.75 -6.05 -15.02
CA PRO A 257 -9.62 -7.02 -13.93
C PRO A 257 -10.99 -7.48 -13.44
N TYR A 258 -11.12 -8.79 -13.22
CA TYR A 258 -12.31 -9.44 -12.67
C TYR A 258 -11.96 -10.17 -11.38
N TYR A 259 -12.42 -9.63 -10.25
CA TYR A 259 -12.18 -10.17 -8.93
C TYR A 259 -13.18 -11.27 -8.58
N LEU A 260 -12.69 -12.37 -7.99
CA LEU A 260 -13.43 -13.53 -7.56
C LEU A 260 -13.26 -13.71 -6.05
N ASN A 261 -14.29 -13.34 -5.29
CA ASN A 261 -14.38 -13.67 -3.87
C ASN A 261 -14.87 -15.13 -3.73
N LEU A 262 -13.94 -16.08 -3.64
CA LEU A 262 -14.24 -17.51 -3.64
C LEU A 262 -14.57 -18.03 -2.23
N ALA A 263 -13.81 -17.61 -1.22
CA ALA A 263 -14.06 -17.89 0.19
C ALA A 263 -13.39 -16.82 1.09
N PRO A 264 -13.73 -16.75 2.39
CA PRO A 264 -13.15 -15.75 3.30
C PRO A 264 -11.62 -15.75 3.40
N HIS A 265 -10.98 -16.86 3.02
CA HIS A 265 -9.55 -17.10 3.19
C HIS A 265 -8.81 -17.30 1.86
N TYR A 266 -9.50 -17.21 0.72
CA TYR A 266 -8.86 -17.19 -0.59
C TYR A 266 -9.69 -16.52 -1.66
N ASP A 267 -9.00 -15.80 -2.54
CA ASP A 267 -9.59 -15.10 -3.66
C ASP A 267 -8.68 -15.20 -4.89
N ALA A 268 -9.23 -14.80 -6.02
CA ALA A 268 -8.50 -14.73 -7.27
C ALA A 268 -8.90 -13.49 -8.07
N THR A 269 -8.00 -13.02 -8.93
CA THR A 269 -8.27 -11.95 -9.89
C THR A 269 -7.81 -12.41 -11.26
N ILE A 270 -8.68 -12.31 -12.25
CA ILE A 270 -8.35 -12.58 -13.65
C ILE A 270 -8.34 -11.25 -14.38
N THR A 271 -7.21 -10.90 -15.00
CA THR A 271 -7.02 -9.62 -15.68
C THR A 271 -6.70 -9.86 -17.14
N PRO A 272 -7.73 -9.95 -18.01
CA PRO A 272 -7.51 -9.86 -19.46
C PRO A 272 -7.06 -8.44 -19.83
N GLN A 273 -6.01 -8.37 -20.62
CA GLN A 273 -5.39 -7.13 -21.08
C GLN A 273 -5.15 -7.20 -22.59
N TYR A 274 -5.74 -6.27 -23.32
CA TYR A 274 -5.40 -6.06 -24.72
C TYR A 274 -4.25 -5.07 -24.82
N ILE A 275 -3.16 -5.46 -25.48
CA ILE A 275 -1.98 -4.64 -25.72
C ILE A 275 -1.87 -4.38 -27.22
N HIS A 276 -1.98 -3.11 -27.62
CA HIS A 276 -1.91 -2.73 -29.01
C HIS A 276 -0.55 -3.10 -29.62
N GLY A 277 -0.59 -3.90 -30.69
CA GLY A 277 0.60 -4.39 -31.39
C GLY A 277 1.13 -5.74 -30.90
N ARG A 278 0.64 -6.25 -29.76
CA ARG A 278 1.06 -7.54 -29.20
C ARG A 278 -0.04 -8.57 -29.18
N GLY A 279 -1.21 -8.25 -28.62
CA GLY A 279 -2.34 -9.18 -28.54
C GLY A 279 -3.05 -9.17 -27.20
N LEU A 280 -3.70 -10.29 -26.88
CA LEU A 280 -4.40 -10.50 -25.61
C LEU A 280 -3.46 -11.18 -24.62
N PHE A 281 -3.02 -10.43 -23.63
CA PHE A 281 -2.32 -10.92 -22.46
C PHE A 281 -3.33 -11.17 -21.34
N THR A 282 -3.17 -12.24 -20.56
CA THR A 282 -4.04 -12.52 -19.41
C THR A 282 -3.21 -12.82 -18.18
N GLU A 283 -3.53 -12.11 -17.11
CA GLU A 283 -2.93 -12.35 -15.80
C GLU A 283 -3.94 -13.04 -14.87
N LEU A 284 -3.44 -13.94 -14.05
CA LEU A 284 -4.15 -14.60 -12.98
C LEU A 284 -3.40 -14.34 -11.68
N GLU A 285 -4.05 -13.72 -10.69
CA GLU A 285 -3.58 -13.66 -9.32
C GLU A 285 -4.44 -14.56 -8.44
N GLY A 286 -3.82 -15.37 -7.60
CA GLY A 286 -4.47 -16.17 -6.56
C GLY A 286 -3.84 -15.91 -5.21
N ARG A 287 -4.65 -15.55 -4.21
CA ARG A 287 -4.18 -15.29 -2.84
C ARG A 287 -4.84 -16.26 -1.89
N TYR A 288 -4.02 -16.88 -1.04
CA TYR A 288 -4.45 -17.88 -0.08
C TYR A 288 -3.91 -17.55 1.30
N LEU A 289 -4.80 -17.47 2.29
CA LEU A 289 -4.47 -17.31 3.70
C LEU A 289 -4.89 -18.58 4.45
N SER A 290 -3.96 -19.17 5.17
CA SER A 290 -4.18 -20.35 6.00
C SER A 290 -3.71 -20.11 7.43
N SER A 291 -3.97 -21.06 8.33
CA SER A 291 -3.40 -21.07 9.68
C SER A 291 -1.87 -21.16 9.68
N LEU A 292 -1.27 -21.72 8.61
CA LEU A 292 0.17 -21.79 8.45
C LEU A 292 0.74 -20.47 7.96
N GLY A 293 0.01 -19.71 7.15
CA GLY A 293 0.47 -18.42 6.64
C GLY A 293 -0.14 -18.06 5.30
N GLN A 294 0.55 -17.21 4.55
CA GLN A 294 0.03 -16.59 3.33
C GLN A 294 0.81 -17.05 2.09
N SER A 295 0.10 -17.20 0.99
CA SER A 295 0.65 -17.50 -0.32
C SER A 295 0.01 -16.64 -1.40
N VAL A 296 0.80 -16.20 -2.36
CA VAL A 296 0.36 -15.47 -3.55
C VAL A 296 0.97 -16.15 -4.77
N LEU A 297 0.13 -16.46 -5.75
CA LEU A 297 0.53 -16.97 -7.05
C LEU A 297 0.08 -15.98 -8.11
N GLN A 298 0.99 -15.56 -8.98
CA GLN A 298 0.71 -14.75 -10.15
C GLN A 298 1.18 -15.50 -11.39
N LEU A 299 0.32 -15.57 -12.40
CA LEU A 299 0.62 -16.15 -13.70
C LEU A 299 0.27 -15.12 -14.77
N GLY A 300 1.18 -14.84 -15.69
CA GLY A 300 0.92 -14.05 -16.88
C GLY A 300 1.10 -14.91 -18.11
N TYR A 301 0.19 -14.82 -19.09
CA TYR A 301 0.25 -15.61 -20.31
C TYR A 301 -0.24 -14.82 -21.53
N ILE A 302 0.51 -14.89 -22.63
CA ILE A 302 0.09 -14.46 -23.96
C ILE A 302 0.39 -15.60 -24.94
N ASN A 303 -0.61 -16.02 -25.70
CA ASN A 303 -0.47 -17.13 -26.64
C ASN A 303 0.22 -16.71 -27.95
N ASN A 304 0.08 -15.45 -28.35
CA ASN A 304 0.66 -14.91 -29.57
C ASN A 304 0.95 -13.43 -29.34
N ASP A 305 2.22 -13.11 -29.12
CA ASP A 305 2.77 -11.76 -29.08
C ASP A 305 3.32 -11.39 -30.46
N SER A 306 2.51 -10.70 -31.26
CA SER A 306 2.88 -10.36 -32.65
C SER A 306 4.10 -9.44 -32.75
N ALA A 307 4.34 -8.56 -31.76
CA ALA A 307 5.52 -7.70 -31.78
C ALA A 307 6.80 -8.51 -31.51
N TYR A 308 6.71 -9.51 -30.63
CA TYR A 308 7.82 -10.41 -30.34
C TYR A 308 8.14 -11.30 -31.55
N GLU A 309 7.13 -11.86 -32.22
CA GLU A 309 7.32 -12.65 -33.46
C GLU A 309 7.97 -11.81 -34.58
N ASP A 310 7.62 -10.52 -34.69
CA ASP A 310 8.22 -9.59 -35.65
C ASP A 310 9.68 -9.25 -35.33
N GLU A 311 10.02 -9.11 -34.04
CA GLU A 311 11.38 -8.83 -33.56
C GLU A 311 12.31 -10.05 -33.64
N PHE A 312 11.76 -11.24 -33.38
CA PHE A 312 12.48 -12.53 -33.41
C PHE A 312 11.87 -13.52 -34.44
N PRO A 313 12.10 -13.30 -35.75
CA PRO A 313 11.51 -14.14 -36.79
C PRO A 313 11.90 -15.62 -36.65
N GLY A 314 10.89 -16.48 -36.43
CA GLY A 314 11.05 -17.93 -36.32
C GLY A 314 10.85 -18.49 -34.91
N GLU A 315 10.74 -17.63 -33.90
CA GLU A 315 10.28 -17.99 -32.55
C GLU A 315 8.74 -18.05 -32.49
N ASP A 316 8.21 -18.79 -31.52
CA ASP A 316 6.78 -18.80 -31.20
C ASP A 316 6.43 -17.54 -30.39
N GLY A 317 5.30 -16.90 -30.66
CA GLY A 317 4.81 -15.74 -29.91
C GLY A 317 4.24 -16.09 -28.53
N GLU A 318 4.28 -17.35 -28.11
CA GLU A 318 3.87 -17.78 -26.77
C GLU A 318 4.85 -17.30 -25.70
N ARG A 319 4.37 -16.49 -24.75
CA ARG A 319 5.18 -15.98 -23.64
C ARG A 319 4.43 -16.10 -22.31
N TRP A 320 5.16 -16.41 -21.24
CA TRP A 320 4.57 -16.64 -19.92
C TRP A 320 5.49 -16.26 -18.78
N GLY A 321 4.88 -15.95 -17.64
CA GLY A 321 5.56 -15.60 -16.40
C GLY A 321 4.84 -16.23 -15.23
N LEU A 322 5.61 -16.68 -14.24
CA LEU A 322 5.12 -17.20 -12.97
C LEU A 322 5.87 -16.52 -11.85
N ASP A 323 5.11 -15.98 -10.91
CA ASP A 323 5.61 -15.53 -9.61
C ASP A 323 4.85 -16.25 -8.50
N PHE A 324 5.59 -16.83 -7.57
CA PHE A 324 5.02 -17.49 -6.41
C PHE A 324 5.76 -17.11 -5.14
N THR A 325 5.03 -16.49 -4.22
CA THR A 325 5.53 -16.17 -2.89
C THR A 325 4.71 -16.88 -1.83
N SER A 326 5.39 -17.45 -0.84
CA SER A 326 4.73 -18.07 0.31
C SER A 326 5.54 -17.86 1.57
N ARG A 327 4.84 -17.62 2.68
CA ARG A 327 5.42 -17.58 4.03
C ARG A 327 4.56 -18.45 4.93
N ALA A 328 5.19 -19.41 5.62
CA ALA A 328 4.51 -20.34 6.50
C ALA A 328 5.23 -20.48 7.85
N GLY A 329 4.48 -20.47 8.94
CA GLY A 329 4.91 -20.88 10.26
C GLY A 329 4.34 -22.26 10.60
N PHE A 330 5.22 -23.23 10.83
CA PHE A 330 4.82 -24.61 11.17
C PHE A 330 4.72 -24.84 12.68
N GLY A 331 5.03 -23.82 13.49
CA GLY A 331 5.09 -23.91 14.95
C GLY A 331 6.43 -24.45 15.45
N GLY A 332 6.63 -24.37 16.78
CA GLY A 332 7.85 -24.90 17.42
C GLY A 332 9.15 -24.26 16.95
N GLY A 333 9.13 -23.01 16.46
CA GLY A 333 10.29 -22.31 15.93
C GLY A 333 10.56 -22.53 14.43
N TRP A 334 9.79 -23.38 13.75
CA TRP A 334 9.93 -23.66 12.33
C TRP A 334 9.14 -22.69 11.45
N ASN A 335 9.81 -22.11 10.47
CA ASN A 335 9.23 -21.25 9.45
C ASN A 335 9.73 -21.67 8.07
N GLY A 336 8.88 -21.60 7.06
CA GLY A 336 9.22 -21.82 5.67
C GLY A 336 8.91 -20.57 4.84
N TYR A 337 9.63 -20.43 3.75
CA TYR A 337 9.27 -19.47 2.72
C TYR A 337 9.61 -19.99 1.33
N VAL A 338 8.89 -19.46 0.35
CA VAL A 338 9.16 -19.62 -1.08
C VAL A 338 9.04 -18.25 -1.73
N ASP A 339 9.93 -17.98 -2.65
CA ASP A 339 10.09 -16.74 -3.40
C ASP A 339 10.66 -17.16 -4.77
N TYR A 340 9.75 -17.48 -5.69
CA TYR A 340 10.07 -18.16 -6.93
C TYR A 340 9.45 -17.41 -8.11
N SER A 341 10.31 -16.78 -8.91
CA SER A 341 9.90 -16.10 -10.14
C SER A 341 10.63 -16.69 -11.34
N VAL A 342 9.90 -16.89 -12.44
CA VAL A 342 10.43 -17.40 -13.71
C VAL A 342 9.61 -16.84 -14.87
N VAL A 343 10.29 -16.54 -15.96
CA VAL A 343 9.67 -16.05 -17.20
C VAL A 343 10.18 -16.84 -18.39
N SER A 344 9.40 -16.86 -19.48
CA SER A 344 9.70 -17.57 -20.72
C SER A 344 10.96 -17.08 -21.40
N ASP A 345 11.20 -15.78 -21.36
CA ASP A 345 12.24 -15.10 -22.11
C ASP A 345 12.73 -13.85 -21.36
N GLN A 346 13.86 -13.30 -21.80
CA GLN A 346 14.58 -12.23 -21.12
C GLN A 346 13.84 -10.88 -21.20
N ASP A 347 13.10 -10.63 -22.28
CA ASP A 347 12.35 -9.40 -22.53
C ASP A 347 10.93 -9.43 -21.94
N TYR A 348 10.52 -10.54 -21.31
CA TYR A 348 9.16 -10.69 -20.79
C TYR A 348 8.77 -9.54 -19.87
N LEU A 349 9.67 -9.14 -18.97
CA LEU A 349 9.39 -8.09 -17.98
C LEU A 349 9.53 -6.68 -18.52
N SER A 350 10.27 -6.45 -19.59
CA SER A 350 10.35 -5.12 -20.21
C SER A 350 9.11 -4.87 -21.08
N ASP A 351 8.56 -5.93 -21.68
CA ASP A 351 7.44 -5.87 -22.61
C ASP A 351 6.06 -5.94 -21.97
N LEU A 352 5.87 -6.95 -21.11
CA LEU A 352 4.57 -7.41 -20.62
C LEU A 352 4.33 -7.08 -19.15
N ASN A 353 5.37 -6.75 -18.38
CA ASN A 353 5.20 -6.39 -16.98
C ASN A 353 4.49 -5.03 -16.84
N ARG A 354 3.21 -5.08 -16.48
CA ARG A 354 2.35 -3.89 -16.32
C ARG A 354 1.69 -3.86 -14.97
N SER A 355 1.11 -4.99 -14.55
CA SER A 355 0.39 -5.12 -13.28
C SER A 355 1.10 -6.05 -12.29
N LEU A 356 2.02 -6.90 -12.76
CA LEU A 356 2.86 -7.74 -11.91
C LEU A 356 3.81 -6.86 -11.09
N ASP A 357 3.84 -7.02 -9.77
CA ASP A 357 4.82 -6.36 -8.89
C ASP A 357 6.16 -7.11 -8.91
N ILE A 358 6.53 -7.65 -10.08
CA ILE A 358 7.84 -8.28 -10.28
C ILE A 358 8.83 -7.14 -10.50
N ASN A 359 9.68 -6.92 -9.51
CA ASN A 359 10.70 -5.89 -9.56
C ASN A 359 11.60 -6.13 -10.78
N GLN A 360 11.83 -5.10 -11.60
CA GLN A 360 12.72 -5.17 -12.77
C GLN A 360 14.17 -5.26 -12.29
N THR A 361 14.57 -6.45 -11.90
CA THR A 361 15.93 -6.79 -11.52
C THR A 361 16.61 -7.51 -12.66
N THR A 362 17.92 -7.35 -12.79
CA THR A 362 18.75 -8.10 -13.77
C THR A 362 18.66 -9.62 -13.56
N HIS A 363 18.17 -10.06 -12.40
CA HIS A 363 18.03 -11.46 -12.04
C HIS A 363 16.70 -11.72 -11.35
N LEU A 364 15.95 -12.73 -11.77
CA LEU A 364 14.82 -13.26 -11.02
C LEU A 364 15.29 -14.31 -10.03
N ARG A 365 14.79 -14.18 -8.80
CA ARG A 365 15.19 -15.06 -7.71
C ARG A 365 14.28 -16.29 -7.66
N ARG A 366 14.90 -17.45 -7.48
CA ARG A 366 14.26 -18.76 -7.32
C ARG A 366 14.72 -19.35 -6.01
N ARG A 367 14.01 -19.05 -4.93
CA ARG A 367 14.43 -19.39 -3.57
C ARG A 367 13.33 -20.06 -2.77
N GLY A 368 13.65 -21.22 -2.21
CA GLY A 368 12.80 -21.89 -1.23
C GLY A 368 13.62 -22.32 -0.03
N GLY A 369 13.01 -22.34 1.16
CA GLY A 369 13.68 -22.95 2.28
C GLY A 369 12.91 -22.95 3.59
N VAL A 370 13.57 -23.54 4.57
CA VAL A 370 13.01 -23.78 5.89
C VAL A 370 14.04 -23.35 6.94
N ARG A 371 13.58 -22.69 7.98
CA ARG A 371 14.39 -22.22 9.10
C ARG A 371 13.76 -22.62 10.42
N TYR A 372 14.56 -23.26 11.26
CA TYR A 372 14.30 -23.39 12.69
C TYR A 372 15.00 -22.26 13.44
N SER A 373 14.29 -21.60 14.34
CA SER A 373 14.83 -20.62 15.27
C SER A 373 14.45 -20.99 16.71
N GLY A 374 15.45 -21.28 17.55
CA GLY A 374 15.32 -21.42 19.00
C GLY A 374 15.82 -20.16 19.73
N SER A 375 15.99 -20.26 21.06
CA SER A 375 16.52 -19.16 21.88
C SER A 375 17.99 -18.85 21.57
N ASP A 376 18.79 -19.89 21.42
CA ASP A 376 20.26 -19.78 21.36
C ASP A 376 20.85 -20.42 20.10
N GLN A 377 20.02 -20.91 19.19
CA GLN A 377 20.47 -21.51 17.94
C GLN A 377 19.43 -21.38 16.83
N TYR A 378 19.91 -21.46 15.60
CA TYR A 378 19.08 -21.59 14.42
C TYR A 378 19.72 -22.55 13.42
N VAL A 379 18.86 -23.20 12.64
CA VAL A 379 19.24 -23.98 11.45
C VAL A 379 18.42 -23.45 10.31
N ALA A 380 19.04 -23.25 9.15
CA ALA A 380 18.33 -22.92 7.93
C ALA A 380 18.83 -23.78 6.77
N ALA A 381 17.92 -24.20 5.91
CA ALA A 381 18.23 -24.88 4.67
C ALA A 381 17.50 -24.16 3.53
N TYR A 382 18.26 -23.82 2.50
CA TYR A 382 17.79 -23.08 1.34
C TYR A 382 18.17 -23.80 0.05
N LEU A 383 17.30 -23.67 -0.94
CA LEU A 383 17.60 -23.88 -2.34
C LEU A 383 17.55 -22.49 -2.96
N ASN A 384 18.69 -22.00 -3.44
CA ASN A 384 18.78 -20.69 -4.08
C ASN A 384 19.19 -20.89 -5.53
N GLY A 385 18.49 -20.25 -6.45
CA GLY A 385 18.92 -20.11 -7.82
C GLY A 385 18.41 -18.83 -8.45
N TYR A 386 18.86 -18.57 -9.68
CA TYR A 386 18.55 -17.32 -10.37
C TYR A 386 18.29 -17.51 -11.86
N GLN A 387 17.40 -16.69 -12.42
CA GLN A 387 17.32 -16.48 -13.87
C GLN A 387 17.91 -15.10 -14.17
N THR A 388 19.01 -15.06 -14.91
CA THR A 388 19.55 -13.77 -15.39
C THR A 388 18.74 -13.35 -16.61
N LEU A 389 18.19 -12.14 -16.59
CA LEU A 389 17.41 -11.56 -17.69
C LEU A 389 18.22 -10.57 -18.54
N ASP A 390 19.34 -10.09 -18.01
CA ASP A 390 20.19 -9.12 -18.68
C ASP A 390 21.27 -9.85 -19.48
N GLU A 391 21.22 -9.74 -20.82
CA GLU A 391 22.17 -10.36 -21.74
C GLU A 391 23.58 -9.76 -21.66
N ASP A 392 23.72 -8.53 -21.14
CA ASP A 392 25.03 -7.89 -20.96
C ASP A 392 25.83 -8.52 -19.81
N VAL A 393 25.20 -9.37 -18.99
CA VAL A 393 25.87 -10.12 -17.93
C VAL A 393 26.70 -11.25 -18.52
N LEU A 394 28.02 -11.05 -18.51
CA LEU A 394 29.00 -12.05 -18.94
C LEU A 394 28.81 -13.40 -18.20
N PRO A 395 29.04 -14.55 -18.85
CA PRO A 395 28.85 -15.87 -18.24
C PRO A 395 29.55 -16.05 -16.88
N GLU A 396 30.77 -15.51 -16.72
CA GLU A 396 31.54 -15.57 -15.48
C GLU A 396 30.92 -14.75 -14.33
N ASN A 397 30.07 -13.76 -14.65
CA ASN A 397 29.36 -12.91 -13.69
C ASN A 397 27.95 -13.41 -13.38
N LYS A 398 27.46 -14.43 -14.09
CA LYS A 398 26.17 -15.06 -13.77
C LYS A 398 26.26 -15.69 -12.37
N PRO A 399 25.26 -15.46 -11.50
CA PRO A 399 25.29 -15.98 -10.14
C PRO A 399 25.27 -17.51 -10.13
N TYR A 400 25.95 -18.10 -9.15
CA TYR A 400 25.84 -19.53 -8.88
C TYR A 400 24.51 -19.86 -8.21
N ASP A 401 23.96 -21.01 -8.60
CA ASP A 401 22.94 -21.70 -7.83
C ASP A 401 23.57 -22.32 -6.58
N GLN A 402 22.83 -22.33 -5.47
CA GLN A 402 23.25 -22.85 -4.17
C GLN A 402 22.27 -23.93 -3.72
N LEU A 403 22.59 -25.19 -4.02
CA LEU A 403 21.66 -26.32 -4.03
C LEU A 403 22.24 -27.57 -3.33
N PRO A 404 22.13 -27.72 -2.00
CA PRO A 404 21.52 -26.80 -1.04
C PRO A 404 22.54 -25.87 -0.37
N GLU A 405 22.03 -24.83 0.27
CA GLU A 405 22.72 -24.05 1.30
C GLU A 405 22.15 -24.40 2.68
N VAL A 406 22.98 -24.91 3.58
CA VAL A 406 22.61 -25.21 4.96
C VAL A 406 23.44 -24.35 5.90
N ILE A 407 22.77 -23.60 6.78
CA ILE A 407 23.39 -22.69 7.74
C ILE A 407 22.99 -23.11 9.15
N TYR A 408 23.98 -23.26 10.03
CA TYR A 408 23.79 -23.42 11.46
C TYR A 408 24.44 -22.25 12.19
N GLY A 409 23.74 -21.67 13.16
CA GLY A 409 24.29 -20.72 14.10
C GLY A 409 23.88 -21.08 15.51
N GLY A 410 24.81 -21.07 16.45
CA GLY A 410 24.53 -21.37 17.84
C GLY A 410 25.42 -20.57 18.79
N THR A 411 24.84 -20.18 19.91
CA THR A 411 25.52 -19.55 21.04
C THR A 411 25.31 -20.41 22.28
N ALA A 412 26.34 -20.56 23.09
CA ALA A 412 26.28 -21.22 24.38
C ALA A 412 27.04 -20.42 25.43
N GLN A 413 26.44 -20.25 26.60
CA GLN A 413 27.12 -19.66 27.74
C GLN A 413 27.88 -20.75 28.51
N ALA A 414 29.17 -20.52 28.74
CA ALA A 414 30.05 -21.38 29.51
C ALA A 414 30.62 -20.60 30.71
N GLY A 415 29.75 -20.30 31.69
CA GLY A 415 30.11 -19.50 32.86
C GLY A 415 30.37 -18.05 32.48
N TRP A 416 31.63 -17.62 32.56
CA TRP A 416 32.09 -16.26 32.22
C TRP A 416 32.50 -16.13 30.74
N LEU A 417 32.46 -17.24 29.99
CA LEU A 417 32.75 -17.28 28.57
C LEU A 417 31.46 -17.46 27.75
N GLU A 418 31.48 -16.93 26.55
CA GLU A 418 30.48 -17.14 25.50
C GLU A 418 31.15 -17.94 24.38
N ALA A 419 30.55 -19.05 23.97
CA ALA A 419 31.00 -19.85 22.84
C ALA A 419 29.99 -19.68 21.70
N ASN A 420 30.46 -19.31 20.51
CA ASN A 420 29.64 -19.23 19.31
C ASN A 420 30.14 -20.21 18.26
N LEU A 421 29.22 -20.73 17.45
CA LEU A 421 29.53 -21.54 16.29
C LEU A 421 28.64 -21.08 15.14
N GLU A 422 29.26 -20.59 14.08
CA GLU A 422 28.62 -20.43 12.76
C GLU A 422 29.14 -21.53 11.85
N SER A 423 28.26 -22.23 11.16
CA SER A 423 28.61 -23.25 10.19
C SER A 423 27.74 -23.11 8.94
N GLN A 424 28.35 -23.31 7.77
CA GLN A 424 27.68 -23.23 6.49
C GLN A 424 28.18 -24.35 5.58
N TYR A 425 27.26 -25.09 5.00
CA TYR A 425 27.51 -26.02 3.91
C TYR A 425 26.78 -25.50 2.67
N THR A 426 27.47 -25.46 1.53
CA THR A 426 26.87 -25.02 0.26
C THR A 426 27.42 -25.85 -0.87
N TRP A 427 26.53 -26.34 -1.75
CA TRP A 427 26.90 -26.83 -3.07
C TRP A 427 26.65 -25.73 -4.10
N PHE A 428 27.68 -25.35 -4.85
CA PHE A 428 27.64 -24.34 -5.88
C PHE A 428 27.56 -24.99 -7.25
N ASP A 429 26.60 -24.56 -8.05
CA ASP A 429 26.42 -25.02 -9.42
C ASP A 429 26.14 -23.85 -10.35
N ARG A 430 26.59 -23.95 -11.60
CA ARG A 430 26.38 -22.96 -12.65
C ARG A 430 26.66 -23.60 -14.01
N ASP A 431 25.93 -23.14 -15.03
CA ASP A 431 26.26 -23.46 -16.41
C ASP A 431 27.64 -22.87 -16.79
N ASN A 432 28.59 -23.77 -17.02
CA ASN A 432 29.99 -23.45 -17.26
C ASN A 432 30.47 -23.84 -18.67
N ASP A 433 29.55 -24.10 -19.62
CA ASP A 433 29.90 -24.60 -20.97
C ASP A 433 30.90 -23.71 -21.74
N THR A 434 30.95 -22.42 -21.42
CA THR A 434 31.84 -21.43 -22.05
C THR A 434 33.00 -20.99 -21.15
N LEU A 435 33.07 -21.47 -19.92
CA LEU A 435 34.02 -21.03 -18.90
C LEU A 435 35.21 -21.97 -18.79
N THR A 436 36.35 -21.44 -18.31
CA THR A 436 37.57 -22.22 -18.07
C THR A 436 38.29 -21.73 -16.82
N GLY A 437 39.27 -22.49 -16.33
CA GLY A 437 40.13 -22.04 -15.23
C GLY A 437 39.40 -22.03 -13.88
N LEU A 438 39.56 -20.95 -13.11
CA LEU A 438 38.90 -20.77 -11.81
C LEU A 438 37.40 -20.49 -11.95
N GLU A 439 36.97 -19.84 -13.03
CA GLU A 439 35.58 -19.41 -13.24
C GLU A 439 34.67 -20.59 -13.61
N ALA A 440 35.22 -21.70 -14.10
CA ALA A 440 34.48 -22.93 -14.39
C ALA A 440 34.29 -23.83 -13.17
N ALA A 441 34.80 -23.45 -11.99
CA ALA A 441 34.72 -24.31 -10.82
C ALA A 441 33.27 -24.42 -10.32
N THR A 442 32.87 -25.64 -9.95
CA THR A 442 31.64 -25.96 -9.19
C THR A 442 32.00 -26.82 -7.98
N GLY A 443 31.02 -27.21 -7.17
CA GLY A 443 31.23 -28.17 -6.10
C GLY A 443 30.89 -27.61 -4.72
N GLN A 444 31.46 -28.20 -3.67
CA GLN A 444 31.00 -27.98 -2.30
C GLN A 444 31.98 -27.21 -1.42
N ARG A 445 31.40 -26.42 -0.52
CA ARG A 445 32.12 -25.70 0.54
C ARG A 445 31.49 -26.01 1.90
N LEU A 446 32.32 -26.44 2.83
CA LEU A 446 31.99 -26.48 4.26
C LEU A 446 32.80 -25.41 4.98
N ARG A 447 32.14 -24.52 5.71
CA ARG A 447 32.76 -23.48 6.52
C ARG A 447 32.29 -23.60 7.97
N ALA A 448 33.22 -23.50 8.91
CA ALA A 448 32.93 -23.53 10.34
C ALA A 448 33.75 -22.46 11.06
N ILE A 449 33.09 -21.73 11.94
CA ILE A 449 33.64 -20.59 12.68
C ILE A 449 33.30 -20.76 14.16
N PRO A 450 34.05 -21.58 14.90
CA PRO A 450 34.03 -21.52 16.36
C PRO A 450 34.62 -20.19 16.84
N GLU A 451 33.96 -19.56 17.81
CA GLU A 451 34.41 -18.37 18.53
C GLU A 451 34.29 -18.62 20.04
N VAL A 452 35.27 -18.12 20.79
CA VAL A 452 35.16 -17.97 22.23
C VAL A 452 35.37 -16.49 22.58
N ALA A 453 34.42 -15.92 23.31
CA ALA A 453 34.41 -14.53 23.73
C ALA A 453 34.31 -14.42 25.26
N LEU A 454 34.89 -13.34 25.78
CA LEU A 454 34.80 -12.97 27.19
C LEU A 454 34.00 -11.66 27.32
N PRO A 455 32.68 -11.71 27.53
CA PRO A 455 31.87 -10.51 27.64
C PRO A 455 31.99 -9.86 29.03
N MET A 456 32.80 -8.82 29.14
CA MET A 456 32.89 -8.00 30.36
C MET A 456 31.94 -6.80 30.23
N ARG A 457 30.94 -6.72 31.13
CA ARG A 457 29.93 -5.65 31.09
C ARG A 457 29.84 -4.92 32.42
N ALA A 458 29.69 -3.61 32.34
CA ALA A 458 29.38 -2.71 33.46
C ALA A 458 28.29 -1.72 33.04
N LEU A 459 27.72 -0.98 33.99
CA LEU A 459 26.69 0.03 33.67
C LEU A 459 27.22 1.15 32.77
N TRP A 460 28.52 1.44 32.85
CA TRP A 460 29.18 2.54 32.14
C TRP A 460 29.87 2.11 30.84
N GLY A 461 29.81 0.82 30.47
CA GLY A 461 30.47 0.33 29.27
C GLY A 461 30.65 -1.18 29.22
N TYR A 462 31.35 -1.63 28.18
CA TYR A 462 31.66 -3.03 27.95
C TYR A 462 33.04 -3.21 27.32
N SER A 463 33.58 -4.42 27.49
CA SER A 463 34.78 -4.90 26.80
C SER A 463 34.58 -6.37 26.45
N ARG A 464 34.71 -6.74 25.18
CA ARG A 464 34.50 -8.11 24.68
C ARG A 464 35.68 -8.50 23.79
N PRO A 465 36.78 -9.03 24.36
CA PRO A 465 37.76 -9.75 23.57
C PRO A 465 37.19 -11.10 23.12
N SER A 466 37.46 -11.49 21.87
CA SER A 466 37.12 -12.80 21.34
C SER A 466 38.19 -13.33 20.40
N VAL A 467 38.27 -14.66 20.33
CA VAL A 467 39.13 -15.40 19.41
C VAL A 467 38.25 -16.35 18.63
N SER A 468 38.45 -16.40 17.32
CA SER A 468 37.73 -17.31 16.43
C SER A 468 38.65 -17.90 15.38
N LEU A 469 38.26 -19.05 14.83
CA LEU A 469 38.98 -19.72 13.75
C LEU A 469 38.04 -19.86 12.56
N ASP A 470 38.33 -19.23 11.43
CA ASP A 470 37.57 -19.45 10.20
C ASP A 470 38.15 -20.63 9.44
N TYR A 471 37.57 -21.81 9.61
CA TYR A 471 37.93 -23.01 8.88
C TYR A 471 37.01 -23.17 7.67
N THR A 472 37.58 -23.36 6.49
CA THR A 472 36.82 -23.61 5.25
C THR A 472 37.45 -24.78 4.50
N ARG A 473 36.65 -25.75 4.08
CA ARG A 473 37.03 -26.89 3.23
C ARG A 473 36.29 -26.79 1.91
N TYR A 474 37.02 -26.93 0.82
CA TYR A 474 36.50 -26.97 -0.53
C TYR A 474 36.73 -28.35 -1.14
N GLU A 475 35.75 -28.83 -1.87
CA GLU A 475 35.87 -29.95 -2.81
C GLU A 475 35.22 -29.51 -4.11
N LEU A 476 36.06 -29.11 -5.06
CA LEU A 476 35.65 -28.47 -6.29
C LEU A 476 35.80 -29.40 -7.50
N ASP A 477 34.80 -29.35 -8.37
CA ASP A 477 34.79 -29.96 -9.70
C ASP A 477 35.14 -28.91 -10.76
N ASP A 478 35.63 -29.35 -11.91
CA ASP A 478 36.06 -28.51 -13.05
C ASP A 478 37.05 -27.37 -12.69
N TYR A 479 37.77 -27.55 -11.59
CA TYR A 479 38.71 -26.59 -11.04
C TYR A 479 40.09 -26.69 -11.70
N GLN A 480 40.59 -25.58 -12.25
CA GLN A 480 41.94 -25.51 -12.82
C GLN A 480 42.69 -24.25 -12.39
N TYR A 481 43.72 -24.42 -11.55
CA TYR A 481 44.64 -23.35 -11.17
C TYR A 481 46.04 -23.88 -10.84
N ASN A 482 47.05 -23.53 -11.63
CA ASN A 482 48.47 -23.85 -11.37
C ASN A 482 48.75 -25.31 -10.93
N GLN A 483 48.06 -26.29 -11.53
CA GLN A 483 48.15 -27.73 -11.21
C GLN A 483 47.76 -28.09 -9.76
N ARG A 484 47.04 -27.22 -9.07
CA ARG A 484 46.48 -27.47 -7.74
C ARG A 484 45.25 -28.37 -7.85
N ASP A 485 45.09 -29.25 -6.87
CA ASP A 485 43.87 -30.06 -6.68
C ASP A 485 42.70 -29.18 -6.21
N GLY A 486 41.48 -29.50 -6.66
CA GLY A 486 40.23 -28.85 -6.23
C GLY A 486 39.82 -29.19 -4.79
N SER A 487 40.54 -30.10 -4.12
CA SER A 487 40.37 -30.41 -2.70
C SER A 487 41.39 -29.69 -1.82
N PHE A 488 40.95 -28.69 -1.06
CA PHE A 488 41.84 -27.92 -0.17
C PHE A 488 41.09 -27.28 1.00
N ASP A 489 41.83 -26.90 2.04
CA ASP A 489 41.31 -26.17 3.20
C ASP A 489 41.99 -24.80 3.39
N ARG A 490 41.33 -23.95 4.17
CA ARG A 490 41.79 -22.63 4.60
C ARG A 490 41.46 -22.45 6.07
N SER A 491 42.41 -21.99 6.87
CA SER A 491 42.23 -21.70 8.29
C SER A 491 42.74 -20.30 8.61
N VAL A 492 41.85 -19.40 9.02
CA VAL A 492 42.20 -18.01 9.36
C VAL A 492 41.87 -17.74 10.82
N PRO A 493 42.87 -17.66 11.73
CA PRO A 493 42.64 -17.23 13.09
C PRO A 493 42.31 -15.73 13.11
N VAL A 494 41.34 -15.34 13.94
CA VAL A 494 40.93 -13.95 14.09
C VAL A 494 40.79 -13.61 15.56
N PHE A 495 41.39 -12.50 15.95
CA PHE A 495 41.21 -11.87 17.26
C PHE A 495 40.43 -10.58 17.10
N GLU A 496 39.42 -10.39 17.94
CA GLU A 496 38.61 -9.17 17.97
C GLU A 496 38.58 -8.62 19.40
N TRP A 497 38.57 -7.30 19.53
CA TRP A 497 38.40 -6.63 20.81
C TRP A 497 37.49 -5.42 20.66
N ASP A 498 36.24 -5.61 21.08
CA ASP A 498 35.19 -4.60 21.01
C ASP A 498 35.00 -3.93 22.38
N ASN A 499 35.10 -2.61 22.41
CA ASN A 499 35.01 -1.80 23.61
C ASN A 499 34.04 -0.64 23.39
N GLY A 500 33.17 -0.40 24.36
CA GLY A 500 32.26 0.74 24.32
C GLY A 500 32.07 1.35 25.70
N LEU A 501 31.80 2.65 25.73
CA LEU A 501 31.46 3.38 26.96
C LEU A 501 30.11 4.09 26.77
N TYR A 502 29.44 4.37 27.88
CA TYR A 502 28.17 5.09 27.91
C TYR A 502 28.30 6.33 28.79
N PHE A 503 28.05 7.51 28.22
CA PHE A 503 28.03 8.77 28.94
C PHE A 503 26.69 9.45 28.76
N ASP A 504 25.96 9.66 29.87
CA ASP A 504 24.69 10.38 29.84
C ASP A 504 24.84 11.79 30.40
N ARG A 505 24.26 12.75 29.70
CA ARG A 505 24.13 14.14 30.14
C ARG A 505 22.66 14.55 30.04
N ARG A 506 22.11 15.02 31.16
CA ARG A 506 20.82 15.72 31.17
C ARG A 506 21.06 17.20 30.90
N GLY A 507 20.22 17.80 30.07
CA GLY A 507 20.27 19.21 29.74
C GLY A 507 18.87 19.78 29.55
N GLU A 508 18.82 21.08 29.34
CA GLU A 508 17.60 21.81 29.05
C GLU A 508 17.93 22.82 27.96
N LEU A 509 17.14 22.84 26.89
CA LEU A 509 17.31 23.75 25.77
C LEU A 509 15.93 24.32 25.45
N PHE A 510 15.77 25.65 25.53
CA PHE A 510 14.49 26.34 25.37
C PHE A 510 13.39 25.87 26.33
N ASP A 511 13.72 25.68 27.62
CA ASP A 511 12.83 25.15 28.66
C ASP A 511 12.27 23.74 28.39
N VAL A 512 12.89 23.01 27.45
CA VAL A 512 12.58 21.61 27.16
C VAL A 512 13.70 20.72 27.71
N PRO A 513 13.41 19.82 28.66
CA PRO A 513 14.41 18.89 29.17
C PRO A 513 14.76 17.87 28.09
N TYR A 514 16.06 17.61 27.92
CA TYR A 514 16.56 16.58 27.02
C TYR A 514 17.63 15.71 27.71
N ASN A 515 17.71 14.45 27.28
CA ASN A 515 18.79 13.55 27.65
C ASN A 515 19.66 13.33 26.41
N GLN A 516 20.95 13.57 26.54
CA GLN A 516 21.95 13.30 25.52
C GLN A 516 22.83 12.15 26.00
N THR A 517 22.91 11.10 25.19
CA THR A 517 23.82 9.97 25.41
C THR A 517 24.95 10.02 24.39
N LEU A 518 26.18 9.84 24.87
CA LEU A 518 27.39 9.75 24.04
C LEU A 518 27.99 8.35 24.20
N GLU A 519 28.12 7.63 23.08
CA GLU A 519 28.53 6.23 23.03
C GLU A 519 29.82 6.06 22.20
N PRO A 520 31.01 6.36 22.75
CA PRO A 520 32.25 6.10 22.02
C PRO A 520 32.51 4.60 21.98
N ARG A 521 32.93 4.12 20.81
CA ARG A 521 33.25 2.71 20.55
C ARG A 521 34.64 2.59 19.92
N LEU A 522 35.43 1.68 20.46
CA LEU A 522 36.77 1.32 19.98
C LEU A 522 36.75 -0.16 19.61
N TYR A 523 37.11 -0.47 18.37
CA TYR A 523 37.13 -1.83 17.87
C TYR A 523 38.47 -2.12 17.21
N TYR A 524 39.10 -3.20 17.67
CA TYR A 524 40.33 -3.74 17.12
C TYR A 524 40.07 -5.13 16.55
N ALA A 525 40.58 -5.40 15.36
CA ALA A 525 40.53 -6.71 14.75
C ALA A 525 41.89 -7.05 14.13
N TRP A 526 42.30 -8.29 14.34
CA TRP A 526 43.50 -8.87 13.75
C TRP A 526 43.15 -10.22 13.12
N ALA A 527 43.56 -10.43 11.88
CA ALA A 527 43.41 -11.69 11.17
C ALA A 527 44.70 -11.97 10.39
N ASP A 528 45.13 -13.23 10.38
CA ASP A 528 46.27 -13.70 9.60
C ASP A 528 45.76 -14.52 8.42
N ALA A 529 45.70 -13.91 7.24
CA ALA A 529 45.10 -14.52 6.07
C ALA A 529 46.14 -14.74 4.97
N ASP A 530 46.36 -15.99 4.58
CA ASP A 530 47.20 -16.34 3.44
C ASP A 530 46.62 -15.85 2.10
N ASP A 531 47.43 -15.91 1.04
CA ASP A 531 47.00 -15.67 -0.33
C ASP A 531 45.81 -16.58 -0.69
N GLN A 532 44.74 -15.98 -1.21
CA GLN A 532 43.48 -16.63 -1.57
C GLN A 532 43.18 -16.53 -3.07
N SER A 533 44.17 -16.15 -3.89
CA SER A 533 44.02 -16.00 -5.35
C SER A 533 43.62 -17.29 -6.08
N TYR A 534 43.75 -18.45 -5.44
CA TYR A 534 43.36 -19.76 -5.95
C TYR A 534 41.91 -20.14 -5.62
N ILE A 535 41.17 -19.32 -4.87
CA ILE A 535 39.78 -19.61 -4.48
C ILE A 535 38.83 -18.94 -5.49
N PRO A 536 37.94 -19.69 -6.17
CA PRO A 536 36.93 -19.09 -7.05
C PRO A 536 35.95 -18.19 -6.28
N ASP A 537 35.40 -17.20 -6.97
CA ASP A 537 34.32 -16.37 -6.44
C ASP A 537 32.95 -17.01 -6.76
N PHE A 538 32.27 -17.53 -5.73
CA PHE A 538 30.91 -18.06 -5.88
C PHE A 538 29.85 -17.19 -5.19
N ASP A 539 30.20 -16.47 -4.11
CA ASP A 539 29.28 -15.74 -3.24
C ASP A 539 29.87 -14.47 -2.61
N THR A 540 31.04 -14.05 -3.10
CA THR A 540 31.76 -12.90 -2.55
C THR A 540 31.35 -11.62 -3.28
N GLY A 541 31.19 -10.57 -2.50
CA GLY A 541 30.89 -9.24 -3.01
C GLY A 541 31.46 -8.19 -2.08
N LEU A 542 31.76 -7.02 -2.63
CA LEU A 542 32.12 -5.85 -1.85
C LEU A 542 30.84 -5.17 -1.38
N ARG A 543 30.66 -5.00 -0.06
CA ARG A 543 29.55 -4.20 0.47
C ARG A 543 29.87 -2.71 0.27
N SER A 544 28.86 -1.92 -0.11
CA SER A 544 28.97 -0.46 -0.08
C SER A 544 29.21 0.04 1.34
N PHE A 545 30.19 0.93 1.54
CA PHE A 545 30.60 1.41 2.86
C PHE A 545 29.44 2.04 3.65
N ARG A 546 29.23 1.60 4.90
CA ARG A 546 28.30 2.18 5.87
C ARG A 546 28.94 2.21 7.26
N PHE A 547 28.47 3.11 8.14
CA PHE A 547 29.04 3.29 9.48
C PHE A 547 29.09 1.98 10.31
N ASP A 548 28.07 1.12 10.18
CA ASP A 548 28.02 -0.17 10.88
C ASP A 548 29.12 -1.16 10.41
N GLN A 549 29.69 -0.96 9.23
CA GLN A 549 30.75 -1.83 8.70
C GLN A 549 32.11 -1.58 9.35
N LEU A 550 32.30 -0.44 10.04
CA LEU A 550 33.52 -0.15 10.80
C LEU A 550 33.74 -1.13 11.97
N PHE A 551 32.68 -1.81 12.41
CA PHE A 551 32.67 -2.69 13.57
C PHE A 551 32.36 -4.15 13.22
N ARG A 552 32.62 -4.55 11.96
CA ARG A 552 32.43 -5.93 11.50
C ARG A 552 33.77 -6.61 11.25
N ARG A 553 33.79 -7.93 11.50
CA ARG A 553 34.94 -8.82 11.30
C ARG A 553 35.44 -8.91 9.85
N ASN A 554 34.55 -8.79 8.86
CA ASN A 554 34.92 -8.91 7.43
C ASN A 554 34.34 -7.76 6.60
N ARG A 555 35.10 -7.31 5.59
CA ARG A 555 34.71 -6.27 4.63
C ARG A 555 33.93 -6.81 3.42
N PHE A 556 33.94 -8.13 3.21
CA PHE A 556 33.27 -8.80 2.10
C PHE A 556 31.94 -9.44 2.55
N THR A 557 30.95 -9.56 1.64
CA THR A 557 29.87 -10.55 1.76
C THR A 557 30.39 -11.95 1.46
N GLY A 558 29.63 -12.96 1.87
CA GLY A 558 29.96 -14.35 1.58
C GLY A 558 31.08 -14.92 2.45
N GLY A 559 31.47 -16.14 2.11
CA GLY A 559 32.48 -16.90 2.85
C GLY A 559 33.84 -16.99 2.16
N GLN A 560 33.96 -16.64 0.86
CA GLN A 560 35.22 -16.91 0.14
C GLN A 560 36.34 -15.91 0.40
N ALA A 561 36.12 -14.60 0.44
CA ALA A 561 37.23 -13.67 0.68
C ALA A 561 37.36 -13.26 2.15
N LYS A 562 38.52 -13.54 2.75
CA LYS A 562 38.97 -12.93 4.01
C LYS A 562 40.09 -11.96 3.71
N ALA A 563 39.85 -10.70 4.02
CA ALA A 563 40.90 -9.69 3.98
C ALA A 563 41.95 -9.96 5.05
N ASP A 564 43.22 -9.74 4.73
CA ASP A 564 44.24 -9.51 5.73
C ASP A 564 43.90 -8.21 6.49
N ILE A 565 43.76 -8.28 7.81
CA ILE A 565 43.26 -7.16 8.63
C ILE A 565 44.21 -6.91 9.80
N ASN A 566 44.80 -5.72 9.80
CA ASN A 566 45.39 -5.08 10.98
C ASN A 566 44.84 -3.65 11.04
N ARG A 567 43.76 -3.42 11.80
CA ARG A 567 43.03 -2.14 11.80
C ARG A 567 42.69 -1.68 13.23
N ASP A 568 42.98 -0.41 13.50
CA ASP A 568 42.55 0.35 14.68
C ASP A 568 41.55 1.42 14.21
N HIS A 569 40.30 1.36 14.67
CA HIS A 569 39.28 2.35 14.37
C HIS A 569 38.83 3.05 15.66
N ARG A 570 39.13 4.34 15.76
CA ARG A 570 38.75 5.21 16.88
C ARG A 570 37.67 6.18 16.41
N ASN A 571 36.53 6.23 17.08
CA ASN A 571 35.57 7.31 16.87
C ASN A 571 35.10 7.92 18.20
N GLY A 572 35.07 9.24 18.24
CA GLY A 572 34.32 10.04 19.19
C GLY A 572 33.39 10.95 18.40
N ASN A 573 32.12 10.56 18.24
CA ASN A 573 31.11 11.48 17.73
C ASN A 573 30.94 12.63 18.74
N ARG A 574 30.86 13.86 18.26
CA ARG A 574 30.51 15.04 19.05
C ARG A 574 28.99 15.22 19.08
#